data_AF-A0AAP5QL73-F1
#
_entry.id   AF-A0AAP5QL73-F1
#
_cell.length_a   1.000
_cell.length_b   1.000
_cell.length_c   1.000
_cell.angle_alpha   90.00
_cell.angle_beta   90.00
_cell.angle_gamma   90.00
#
_symmetry.space_group_name_H-M   'P 1'
#
loop_
_entity.id
_entity.type
_entity.pdbx_description
1 polymer ?
#
loop_
_entity_poly.entity_id
_entity_poly.type
_entity_poly.pdbx_seq_one_letter_code
_entity_poly.pdbx_strand_id
1 'polypeptide(L)'
;MRKIKKMPEVSLQSLRIPKGWTINQNSFREIDPKNLDPDDEKWLFFSQDLLQLTYSRKNYLLDLGWYPDADANGFYQLVLIQNEDWDQPVYEFQSNSHIEIVENIESLLNKVTNNEM
;
A
#
# COMPACT_ATOMS: atom_id res chain seq x y z
N MET A 1 -16.54 -14.25 30.49
CA MET A 1 -16.69 -14.13 29.01
C MET A 1 -15.87 -12.92 28.55
N ARG A 2 -14.80 -13.12 27.78
CA ARG A 2 -14.06 -12.01 27.14
C ARG A 2 -14.98 -11.43 26.07
N LYS A 3 -15.40 -10.17 26.21
CA LYS A 3 -16.07 -9.45 25.11
C LYS A 3 -15.03 -9.28 24.01
N ILE A 4 -15.24 -9.89 22.85
CA ILE A 4 -14.42 -9.63 21.66
C ILE A 4 -14.75 -8.20 21.25
N LYS A 5 -13.79 -7.28 21.40
CA LYS A 5 -13.94 -5.91 20.91
C LYS A 5 -13.94 -5.98 19.39
N LYS A 6 -15.05 -5.60 18.76
CA LYS A 6 -15.12 -5.47 17.30
C LYS A 6 -14.20 -4.33 16.90
N MET A 7 -13.29 -4.58 15.96
CA MET A 7 -12.46 -3.52 15.40
C MET A 7 -13.33 -2.44 14.75
N PRO A 8 -12.87 -1.18 14.75
CA PRO A 8 -13.57 -0.11 14.05
C PRO A 8 -13.76 -0.47 12.57
N GLU A 9 -14.94 -0.18 12.02
CA GLU A 9 -15.18 -0.30 10.59
C GLU A 9 -14.55 0.89 9.87
N VAL A 10 -13.57 0.60 9.01
CA VAL A 10 -12.84 1.60 8.22
C VAL A 10 -12.84 1.16 6.76
N SER A 11 -13.11 2.08 5.84
CA SER A 11 -13.08 1.86 4.40
C SER A 11 -11.68 1.52 3.89
N LEU A 12 -11.63 0.79 2.78
CA LEU A 12 -10.40 0.70 2.00
C LEU A 12 -10.08 2.06 1.37
N GLN A 13 -8.79 2.34 1.21
CA GLN A 13 -8.33 3.51 0.47
C GLN A 13 -8.80 3.42 -0.99
N SER A 14 -9.46 4.47 -1.47
CA SER A 14 -9.85 4.56 -2.87
C SER A 14 -8.61 4.74 -3.76
N LEU A 15 -8.54 3.95 -4.83
CA LEU A 15 -7.46 3.99 -5.83
C LEU A 15 -8.05 3.93 -7.24
N ARG A 16 -7.53 4.75 -8.15
CA ARG A 16 -7.80 4.65 -9.58
C ARG A 16 -6.84 3.64 -10.22
N ILE A 17 -7.34 2.44 -10.46
CA ILE A 17 -6.56 1.35 -11.05
C ILE A 17 -6.90 1.23 -12.56
N PRO A 18 -5.94 1.48 -13.48
CA PRO A 18 -6.14 1.27 -14.91
C PRO A 18 -6.38 -0.20 -15.26
N LYS A 19 -6.98 -0.45 -16.42
CA LYS A 19 -7.26 -1.81 -16.90
C LYS A 19 -5.98 -2.63 -17.07
N GLY A 20 -6.04 -3.88 -16.63
CA GLY A 20 -4.97 -4.87 -16.83
C GLY A 20 -4.16 -5.17 -15.57
N TRP A 21 -4.35 -4.39 -14.52
CA TRP A 21 -3.86 -4.71 -13.18
C TRP A 21 -4.78 -5.70 -12.47
N THR A 22 -4.18 -6.65 -11.77
CA THR A 22 -4.86 -7.60 -10.87
C THR A 22 -4.54 -7.22 -9.43
N ILE A 23 -5.57 -7.19 -8.58
CA ILE A 23 -5.43 -7.00 -7.14
C ILE A 23 -5.22 -8.37 -6.50
N ASN A 24 -4.02 -8.62 -5.95
CA ASN A 24 -3.68 -9.89 -5.29
C ASN A 24 -4.02 -9.84 -3.79
N GLN A 25 -3.77 -8.69 -3.16
CA GLN A 25 -4.00 -8.43 -1.73
C GLN A 25 -4.41 -6.96 -1.56
N ASN A 26 -5.36 -6.68 -0.67
CA ASN A 26 -5.70 -5.31 -0.31
C ASN A 26 -6.25 -5.21 1.13
N SER A 27 -5.42 -4.68 2.00
CA SER A 27 -5.74 -4.22 3.36
C SER A 27 -5.49 -2.72 3.55
N PHE A 28 -5.10 -1.98 2.51
CA PHE A 28 -4.82 -0.55 2.61
C PHE A 28 -6.08 0.26 2.96
N ARG A 29 -6.13 0.85 4.16
CA ARG A 29 -7.29 1.59 4.70
C ARG A 29 -7.15 3.09 4.49
N GLU A 30 -8.29 3.77 4.38
CA GLU A 30 -8.39 5.23 4.34
C GLU A 30 -8.23 5.80 5.76
N ILE A 31 -6.99 5.84 6.23
CA ILE A 31 -6.61 6.35 7.54
C ILE A 31 -5.46 7.33 7.35
N ASP A 32 -5.59 8.53 7.92
CA ASP A 32 -4.49 9.47 7.99
C ASP A 32 -3.63 9.17 9.23
N PRO A 33 -2.44 8.55 9.09
CA PRO A 33 -1.60 8.20 10.23
C PRO A 33 -1.15 9.42 11.04
N LYS A 34 -1.12 10.62 10.44
CA LYS A 34 -0.72 11.86 11.13
C LYS A 34 -1.75 12.33 12.17
N ASN A 35 -2.99 11.86 12.05
CA ASN A 35 -4.08 12.20 12.96
C ASN A 35 -4.42 11.07 13.96
N LEU A 36 -3.63 10.00 13.99
CA LEU A 36 -3.79 8.94 14.97
C LEU A 36 -3.04 9.27 16.26
N ASP A 37 -3.67 8.93 17.39
CA ASP A 37 -2.97 8.87 18.67
C ASP A 37 -1.94 7.70 18.62
N PRO A 38 -0.72 7.85 19.16
CA PRO A 38 0.26 6.76 19.20
C PRO A 38 -0.26 5.45 19.83
N ASP A 39 -1.24 5.52 20.74
CA ASP A 39 -1.85 4.35 21.39
C ASP A 39 -3.18 3.91 20.72
N ASP A 40 -3.52 4.46 19.55
CA ASP A 40 -4.75 4.10 18.83
C ASP A 40 -4.69 2.67 18.25
N GLU A 41 -5.73 1.87 18.49
CA GLU A 41 -5.82 0.50 17.98
C GLU A 41 -5.85 0.40 16.45
N LYS A 42 -6.09 1.51 15.74
CA LYS A 42 -6.04 1.57 14.28
C LYS A 42 -4.65 1.32 13.70
N TRP A 43 -3.59 1.43 14.50
CA TRP A 43 -2.24 1.01 14.08
C TRP A 43 -2.20 -0.46 13.65
N LEU A 44 -3.10 -1.30 14.16
CA LEU A 44 -3.25 -2.71 13.73
C LEU A 44 -3.66 -2.88 12.25
N PHE A 45 -4.10 -1.82 11.57
CA PHE A 45 -4.34 -1.85 10.12
C PHE A 45 -3.07 -1.58 9.29
N PHE A 46 -1.98 -1.14 9.92
CA PHE A 46 -0.74 -0.76 9.26
C PHE A 46 0.27 -1.91 9.33
N SER A 47 0.03 -2.95 8.53
CA SER A 47 0.91 -4.11 8.42
C SER A 47 2.00 -3.95 7.35
N GLN A 48 2.97 -4.85 7.34
CA GLN A 48 3.97 -4.94 6.27
C GLN A 48 3.40 -5.36 4.90
N ASP A 49 2.22 -5.98 4.86
CA ASP A 49 1.54 -6.40 3.63
C ASP A 49 0.18 -5.67 3.45
N LEU A 50 0.17 -4.47 2.85
CA LEU A 50 -1.04 -3.66 2.70
C LEU A 50 -1.70 -3.79 1.34
N LEU A 51 -0.94 -3.80 0.26
CA LEU A 51 -1.47 -3.83 -1.09
C LEU A 51 -0.47 -4.52 -2.01
N GLN A 52 -0.95 -5.46 -2.82
CA GLN A 52 -0.16 -6.05 -3.88
C GLN A 52 -0.96 -6.08 -5.17
N LEU A 53 -0.39 -5.49 -6.21
CA LEU A 53 -0.96 -5.41 -7.55
C LEU A 53 0.01 -6.02 -8.56
N THR A 54 -0.51 -6.73 -9.56
CA THR A 54 0.31 -7.28 -10.66
C THR A 54 -0.18 -6.83 -12.03
N TYR A 55 0.77 -6.59 -12.93
CA TYR A 55 0.52 -6.36 -14.36
C TYR A 55 1.25 -7.42 -15.18
N SER A 56 0.58 -8.55 -15.37
CA SER A 56 1.19 -9.79 -15.91
C SER A 56 1.74 -9.67 -17.32
N ARG A 57 1.20 -8.77 -18.15
CA ARG A 57 1.68 -8.58 -19.55
C ARG A 57 3.14 -8.15 -19.64
N LYS A 58 3.69 -7.57 -18.58
CA LYS A 58 5.07 -7.06 -18.51
C LYS A 58 5.80 -7.48 -17.24
N ASN A 59 5.23 -8.43 -16.49
CA ASN A 59 5.77 -8.95 -15.24
C ASN A 59 6.10 -7.86 -14.20
N TYR A 60 5.24 -6.83 -14.09
CA TYR A 60 5.36 -5.85 -13.01
C TYR A 60 4.57 -6.29 -11.78
N LEU A 61 5.14 -6.04 -10.61
CA LEU A 61 4.50 -6.19 -9.31
C LEU A 61 4.72 -4.90 -8.51
N LEU A 62 3.61 -4.31 -8.04
CA LEU A 62 3.62 -3.20 -7.10
C LEU A 62 3.24 -3.72 -5.73
N ASP A 63 4.04 -3.41 -4.72
CA ASP A 63 3.84 -3.84 -3.34
C ASP A 63 3.92 -2.63 -2.40
N LEU A 64 3.04 -2.61 -1.40
CA LEU A 64 2.96 -1.57 -0.38
C LEU A 64 2.88 -2.22 0.99
N GLY A 65 3.73 -1.76 1.90
CA GLY A 65 3.69 -2.10 3.31
C GLY A 65 3.87 -0.89 4.21
N TRP A 66 3.64 -1.06 5.50
CA TRP A 66 4.01 -0.10 6.55
C TRP A 66 5.10 -0.70 7.45
N TYR A 67 6.15 0.09 7.70
CA TYR A 67 7.34 -0.36 8.43
C TYR A 67 7.79 0.67 9.47
N PRO A 68 8.09 0.26 10.71
CA PRO A 68 7.85 -1.06 11.30
C PRO A 68 6.35 -1.38 11.42
N ASP A 69 6.02 -2.68 11.53
CA ASP A 69 4.63 -3.16 11.61
C ASP A 69 3.89 -2.52 12.79
N ALA A 70 2.71 -1.94 12.52
CA ALA A 70 1.84 -1.28 13.50
C ALA A 70 2.51 -0.20 14.37
N ASP A 71 3.64 0.37 13.94
CA ASP A 71 4.36 1.41 14.70
C ASP A 71 3.88 2.82 14.29
N ALA A 72 3.56 3.66 15.28
CA ALA A 72 3.13 5.03 15.07
C ALA A 72 4.20 5.93 14.42
N ASN A 73 5.48 5.56 14.52
CA ASN A 73 6.61 6.22 13.88
C ASN A 73 7.01 5.56 12.56
N GLY A 74 6.24 4.57 12.09
CA GLY A 74 6.49 3.91 10.83
C GLY A 74 6.20 4.80 9.62
N PHE A 75 6.39 4.21 8.45
CA PHE A 75 6.12 4.83 7.16
C PHE A 75 5.67 3.77 6.17
N TYR A 76 4.94 4.20 5.15
CA TYR A 76 4.70 3.35 4.00
C TYR A 76 5.98 3.16 3.21
N GLN A 77 6.22 1.94 2.77
CA GLN A 77 7.22 1.60 1.76
C GLN A 77 6.51 1.04 0.54
N LEU A 78 6.61 1.77 -0.57
CA LEU A 78 6.06 1.42 -1.87
C LEU A 78 7.19 0.98 -2.77
N VAL A 79 7.07 -0.20 -3.36
CA VAL A 79 8.03 -0.73 -4.32
C VAL A 79 7.32 -1.17 -5.60
N LEU A 80 7.98 -0.94 -6.73
CA LEU A 80 7.61 -1.52 -8.02
C LEU A 80 8.78 -2.35 -8.51
N ILE A 81 8.58 -3.64 -8.68
CA ILE A 81 9.56 -4.58 -9.20
C ILE A 81 9.13 -5.09 -10.56
N GLN A 82 10.10 -5.58 -11.34
CA GLN A 82 9.85 -6.25 -12.61
C GLN A 82 10.56 -7.60 -12.64
N ASN A 83 9.90 -8.61 -13.21
CA ASN A 83 10.45 -9.97 -13.34
C ASN A 83 10.87 -10.60 -11.99
N GLU A 84 10.15 -10.27 -10.92
CA GLU A 84 10.40 -10.78 -9.56
C GLU A 84 11.77 -10.40 -8.98
N ASP A 85 12.45 -9.40 -9.55
CA ASP A 85 13.73 -8.88 -9.04
C ASP A 85 13.50 -7.94 -7.86
N TRP A 86 13.42 -8.53 -6.66
CA TRP A 86 13.28 -7.79 -5.40
C TRP A 86 14.56 -7.09 -4.96
N ASP A 87 15.72 -7.53 -5.47
CA ASP A 87 17.01 -6.94 -5.13
C ASP A 87 17.27 -5.63 -5.90
N GLN A 88 16.62 -5.47 -7.06
CA GLN A 88 16.71 -4.27 -7.90
C GLN A 88 15.31 -3.77 -8.32
N PRO A 89 14.54 -3.18 -7.39
CA PRO A 89 13.27 -2.56 -7.73
C PRO A 89 13.44 -1.45 -8.78
N VAL A 90 12.48 -1.38 -9.69
CA VAL A 90 12.39 -0.34 -10.72
C VAL A 90 12.07 1.02 -10.10
N TYR A 91 11.34 1.01 -8.98
CA TYR A 91 11.00 2.20 -8.23
C TYR A 91 10.82 1.88 -6.75
N GLU A 92 11.30 2.78 -5.89
CA GLU A 92 11.07 2.77 -4.45
C GLU A 92 10.65 4.15 -3.97
N PHE A 93 9.69 4.19 -3.05
CA PHE A 93 9.27 5.42 -2.40
C PHE A 93 8.80 5.15 -0.97
N GLN A 94 9.16 6.04 -0.05
CA GLN A 94 8.73 5.97 1.33
C GLN A 94 8.05 7.27 1.72
N SER A 95 6.94 7.17 2.45
CA SER A 95 6.22 8.32 3.00
C SER A 95 5.33 7.90 4.15
N ASN A 96 5.09 8.79 5.11
CA ASN A 96 4.04 8.62 6.11
C ASN A 96 2.73 9.31 5.69
N SER A 97 2.62 9.75 4.45
CA SER A 97 1.43 10.40 3.90
C SER A 97 0.66 9.45 2.98
N HIS A 98 -0.53 9.02 3.41
CA HIS A 98 -1.40 8.19 2.57
C HIS A 98 -1.76 8.86 1.24
N ILE A 99 -1.84 10.20 1.19
CA ILE A 99 -2.09 10.98 -0.03
C ILE A 99 -0.93 10.82 -1.02
N GLU A 100 0.32 11.01 -0.56
CA GLU A 100 1.50 10.86 -1.44
C GLU A 100 1.62 9.43 -1.95
N ILE A 101 1.26 8.43 -1.14
CA ILE A 101 1.24 7.03 -1.55
C ILE A 101 0.18 6.78 -2.62
N VAL A 102 -1.04 7.29 -2.46
CA VAL A 102 -2.09 7.18 -3.47
C VAL A 102 -1.64 7.81 -4.79
N GLU A 103 -1.07 9.02 -4.74
CA GLU A 103 -0.56 9.72 -5.93
C GLU A 103 0.54 8.92 -6.64
N ASN A 104 1.49 8.36 -5.91
CA ASN A 104 2.56 7.55 -6.49
C ASN A 104 2.04 6.23 -7.06
N ILE A 105 1.15 5.53 -6.37
CA ILE A 105 0.50 4.32 -6.89
C ILE A 105 -0.20 4.66 -8.21
N GLU A 106 -1.13 5.62 -8.22
CA GLU A 106 -1.89 5.97 -9.42
C GLU A 106 -0.96 6.40 -10.58
N SER A 107 0.11 7.14 -10.28
CA SER A 107 1.11 7.53 -11.29
C SER A 107 1.82 6.31 -11.90
N LEU A 108 2.34 5.40 -11.07
CA LEU A 108 3.04 4.19 -11.51
C LEU A 108 2.13 3.26 -12.31
N LEU A 109 0.91 3.03 -11.82
CA LEU A 109 -0.05 2.17 -12.51
C LEU A 109 -0.36 2.69 -13.92
N ASN A 110 -0.51 4.02 -14.07
CA ASN A 110 -0.70 4.66 -15.38
C ASN A 110 0.54 4.54 -16.27
N LYS A 111 1.74 4.86 -15.76
CA LYS A 111 2.99 4.76 -16.53
C LYS A 111 3.23 3.36 -17.05
N VAL A 112 3.07 2.33 -16.21
CA VAL A 112 3.19 0.92 -16.64
C VAL A 112 2.20 0.61 -17.76
N THR A 113 0.94 1.04 -17.60
CA THR A 113 -0.14 0.80 -18.58
C THR A 113 0.14 1.47 -19.91
N ASN A 114 0.71 2.68 -19.89
CA ASN A 114 1.03 3.47 -21.07
C ASN A 114 2.41 3.14 -21.67
N ASN A 115 3.17 2.23 -21.07
CA ASN A 115 4.54 1.88 -21.47
C ASN A 115 5.55 3.03 -21.30
N GLU A 116 5.41 3.79 -20.22
CA GLU A 116 6.23 4.95 -19.84
C GLU A 116 7.18 4.65 -18.66
N MET A 117 7.28 3.38 -18.28
CA MET A 117 8.28 2.88 -17.32
C MET A 117 9.52 2.39 -18.05
#